data_AF-A0A327QVM3-F1
#
_entry.id   AF-A0A327QVM3-F1
#
_cell.length_a   1.000
_cell.length_b   1.000
_cell.length_c   1.000
_cell.angle_alpha   90.00
_cell.angle_beta   90.00
_cell.angle_gamma   90.00
#
_symmetry.space_group_name_H-M   'P 1'
#
loop_
_entity.id
_entity.type
_entity.pdbx_description
1 polymer ?
#
loop_
_entity_poly.entity_id
_entity_poly.type
_entity_poly.pdbx_seq_one_letter_code
_entity_poly.pdbx_strand_id
1 'polypeptide(L)'
;MELDKENKLERAKKHVAELKGFYVHLVVYLAVNVFITTTKIIGDLGNGESFLEAFWGFETFAVWLFWGIGLLFHSLKVFSYNPFFNKNWEERQIHRYMEKEKREAEKYK
;
A
#
# COMPACT_ATOMS: atom_id res chain seq x y z
N MET A 1 -18.79 -6.56 -26.64
CA MET A 1 -17.84 -5.44 -26.79
C MET A 1 -18.15 -4.29 -25.82
N GLU A 2 -19.42 -3.88 -25.68
CA GLU A 2 -19.86 -2.87 -24.69
C GLU A 2 -19.59 -3.29 -23.22
N LEU A 3 -19.96 -4.52 -22.83
CA LEU A 3 -19.70 -5.10 -21.50
C LEU A 3 -18.21 -5.10 -21.07
N ASP A 4 -17.28 -5.23 -22.02
CA ASP A 4 -15.84 -5.19 -21.74
C ASP A 4 -15.36 -3.76 -21.45
N LYS A 5 -15.94 -2.76 -22.11
CA LYS A 5 -15.63 -1.34 -21.87
C LYS A 5 -16.15 -0.87 -20.52
N GLU A 6 -17.36 -1.25 -20.14
CA GLU A 6 -17.95 -0.91 -18.84
C GLU A 6 -17.13 -1.52 -17.68
N ASN A 7 -16.75 -2.78 -17.78
CA ASN A 7 -15.89 -3.45 -16.79
C ASN A 7 -14.51 -2.79 -16.64
N LYS A 8 -13.89 -2.37 -17.76
CA LYS A 8 -12.60 -1.65 -17.73
C LYS A 8 -12.72 -0.29 -17.06
N LEU A 9 -13.80 0.44 -17.36
CA LEU A 9 -14.07 1.75 -16.75
C LEU A 9 -14.30 1.63 -15.25
N GLU A 10 -15.05 0.64 -14.80
CA GLU A 10 -15.30 0.39 -13.38
C GLU A 10 -14.01 0.05 -12.61
N ARG A 11 -13.18 -0.83 -13.18
CA ARG A 11 -11.86 -1.17 -12.62
C ARG A 11 -10.95 0.06 -12.50
N ALA A 12 -10.92 0.90 -13.53
CA ALA A 12 -10.14 2.14 -13.51
C ALA A 12 -10.65 3.11 -12.43
N LYS A 13 -11.98 3.28 -12.29
CA LYS A 13 -12.59 4.10 -11.23
C LYS A 13 -12.24 3.60 -9.83
N LYS A 14 -12.31 2.28 -9.61
CA LYS A 14 -11.95 1.65 -8.34
C LYS A 14 -10.48 1.89 -8.01
N HIS A 15 -9.59 1.72 -8.97
CA HIS A 15 -8.15 1.97 -8.78
C HIS A 15 -7.85 3.43 -8.43
N VAL A 16 -8.51 4.39 -9.08
CA VAL A 16 -8.38 5.82 -8.72
C VAL A 16 -8.89 6.11 -7.31
N ALA A 17 -9.99 5.48 -6.88
CA ALA A 17 -10.48 5.62 -5.52
C ALA A 17 -9.49 5.06 -4.48
N GLU A 18 -8.87 3.91 -4.77
CA GLU A 18 -7.83 3.31 -3.93
C GLU A 18 -6.58 4.21 -3.85
N LEU A 19 -6.12 4.76 -4.98
CA LEU A 19 -5.03 5.74 -5.03
C LEU A 19 -5.32 6.96 -4.15
N LYS A 20 -6.52 7.55 -4.26
CA LYS A 20 -6.92 8.66 -3.40
C LYS A 20 -6.90 8.27 -1.92
N GLY A 21 -7.40 7.09 -1.58
CA GLY A 21 -7.36 6.56 -0.21
C GLY A 21 -5.93 6.41 0.31
N PHE A 22 -5.00 5.94 -0.51
CA PHE A 22 -3.58 5.84 -0.16
C PHE A 22 -2.96 7.22 0.09
N TYR A 23 -3.18 8.21 -0.78
CA TYR A 23 -2.64 9.55 -0.58
C TYR A 23 -3.19 10.24 0.67
N VAL A 24 -4.48 10.05 0.97
CA VAL A 24 -5.06 10.54 2.23
C VAL A 24 -4.37 9.88 3.42
N HIS A 25 -4.21 8.55 3.39
CA HIS A 25 -3.51 7.82 4.46
C HIS A 25 -2.06 8.30 4.64
N LEU A 26 -1.33 8.51 3.54
CA LEU A 26 0.04 9.03 3.54
C LEU A 26 0.12 10.44 4.14
N VAL A 27 -0.77 11.34 3.74
CA VAL A 27 -0.79 12.72 4.26
C VAL A 27 -1.11 12.73 5.75
N VAL A 28 -2.12 11.95 6.18
CA VAL A 28 -2.46 11.83 7.61
C VAL A 28 -1.30 11.24 8.40
N TYR A 29 -0.67 10.18 7.88
CA TYR A 29 0.50 9.56 8.48
C TYR A 29 1.62 10.59 8.69
N LEU A 30 1.98 11.36 7.67
CA LEU A 30 3.03 12.37 7.77
C LEU A 30 2.64 13.51 8.74
N ALA A 31 1.42 14.04 8.62
CA ALA A 31 0.97 15.16 9.46
C ALA A 31 0.95 14.79 10.94
N VAL A 32 0.39 13.63 11.29
CA VAL A 32 0.30 13.15 12.68
C VAL A 32 1.69 12.84 13.24
N ASN A 33 2.52 12.12 12.50
CA ASN A 33 3.85 11.77 12.98
C ASN A 33 4.76 13.00 13.14
N VAL A 34 4.72 13.95 12.21
CA VAL A 34 5.43 15.22 12.34
C VAL A 34 4.93 15.98 13.57
N PHE A 35 3.61 16.10 13.75
CA PHE A 35 3.05 16.79 14.90
C PHE A 35 3.53 16.19 16.23
N ILE A 36 3.38 14.87 16.41
CA ILE A 36 3.82 14.15 17.61
C ILE A 36 5.32 14.36 17.87
N THR A 37 6.13 14.20 16.81
CA THR A 37 7.59 14.32 16.90
C THR A 37 7.99 15.75 17.28
N THR A 38 7.39 16.76 16.66
CA THR A 38 7.64 18.17 16.99
C THR A 38 7.23 18.50 18.42
N THR A 39 6.03 18.08 18.88
CA THR A 39 5.59 18.36 20.25
C THR A 39 6.49 17.71 21.29
N LYS A 40 6.98 16.49 21.01
CA LYS A 40 7.87 15.77 21.91
C LYS A 40 9.23 16.46 22.01
N ILE A 41 9.86 16.76 20.86
CA ILE A 41 11.16 17.44 20.83
C ILE A 41 11.13 18.78 21.56
N ILE A 42 10.06 19.58 21.36
CA ILE A 42 9.92 20.87 22.07
C ILE A 42 9.83 20.66 23.58
N GLY A 43 9.10 19.63 24.04
CA GLY A 43 8.99 19.29 25.46
C GLY A 43 10.32 18.83 26.06
N ASP A 44 11.01 17.92 25.40
CA ASP A 44 12.26 17.32 25.87
C ASP A 44 13.40 18.36 25.93
N LEU A 45 13.48 19.26 24.93
CA LEU A 45 14.40 20.40 24.95
C LEU A 45 14.13 21.36 26.12
N GLY A 46 12.86 21.53 26.51
CA GLY A 46 12.46 22.32 27.67
C GLY A 46 12.90 21.71 29.01
N ASN A 47 13.12 20.39 29.05
CA ASN A 47 13.57 19.65 30.23
C ASN A 47 15.11 19.51 30.29
N GLY A 48 15.84 20.08 29.32
CA GLY A 48 17.29 20.05 29.27
C GLY A 48 17.89 18.85 28.52
N GLU A 49 17.06 18.04 27.84
CA GLU A 49 17.54 16.96 26.98
C GLU A 49 18.11 17.48 25.66
N SER A 50 19.05 16.73 25.08
CA SER A 50 19.60 17.07 23.77
C SER A 50 18.61 16.73 22.65
N PHE A 51 18.64 17.49 21.55
CA PHE A 51 17.82 17.20 20.36
C PHE A 51 18.01 15.77 19.85
N LEU A 52 19.22 15.21 19.98
CA LEU A 52 19.53 13.85 19.55
C LEU A 52 18.82 12.79 20.41
N GLU A 53 18.76 12.96 21.73
CA GLU A 53 18.04 12.04 22.63
C GLU A 53 16.53 12.10 22.39
N ALA A 54 15.98 13.31 22.24
CA ALA A 54 14.56 13.51 21.98
C ALA A 54 14.13 12.94 20.61
N PHE A 55 14.96 13.11 19.57
CA PHE A 55 14.67 12.63 18.23
C PHE A 55 14.86 11.11 18.08
N TRP A 56 15.93 10.55 18.66
CA TRP A 56 16.23 9.12 18.61
C TRP A 56 15.58 8.30 19.73
N GLY A 57 14.71 8.93 20.53
CA GLY A 57 13.90 8.24 21.52
C GLY A 57 13.15 7.07 20.88
N PHE A 58 13.31 5.87 21.46
CA PHE A 58 12.72 4.63 20.96
C PHE A 58 11.21 4.76 20.68
N GLU A 59 10.51 5.54 21.49
CA GLU A 59 9.08 5.83 21.35
C GLU A 59 8.74 6.53 20.04
N THR A 60 9.51 7.56 19.66
CA THR A 60 9.33 8.28 18.39
C THR A 60 9.54 7.31 17.24
N PHE A 61 10.65 6.57 17.25
CA PHE A 61 10.92 5.58 16.21
C PHE A 61 9.83 4.49 16.12
N ALA A 62 9.34 3.99 17.25
CA ALA A 62 8.30 2.96 17.29
C ALA A 62 7.00 3.44 16.65
N VAL A 63 6.54 4.66 16.94
CA VAL A 63 5.30 5.22 16.36
C VAL A 63 5.40 5.29 14.84
N TRP A 64 6.52 5.82 14.31
CA TRP A 64 6.76 5.88 12.87
C TRP A 64 6.82 4.47 12.26
N LEU A 65 7.52 3.54 12.90
CA LEU A 65 7.71 2.19 12.35
C LEU A 65 6.40 1.40 12.27
N PHE A 66 5.65 1.31 13.37
CA PHE A 66 4.43 0.50 13.42
C PHE A 66 3.33 1.03 12.49
N TRP A 67 3.16 2.36 12.42
CA TRP A 67 2.22 2.95 11.46
C TRP A 67 2.75 2.90 10.03
N GLY A 68 4.06 3.01 9.85
CA GLY A 68 4.72 2.88 8.55
C GLY A 68 4.51 1.50 7.92
N ILE A 69 4.44 0.43 8.72
CA ILE A 69 4.08 -0.91 8.24
C ILE A 69 2.67 -0.92 7.63
N GLY A 70 1.69 -0.29 8.28
CA GLY A 70 0.32 -0.18 7.75
C GLY A 70 0.27 0.60 6.43
N LEU A 71 1.03 1.70 6.35
CA LEU A 71 1.18 2.48 5.12
C LEU A 71 1.84 1.68 4.00
N LEU A 72 2.86 0.87 4.32
CA LEU A 72 3.52 -0.03 3.38
C LEU A 72 2.55 -1.07 2.82
N PHE A 73 1.75 -1.75 3.66
CA PHE A 73 0.75 -2.69 3.15
C PHE A 73 -0.31 -2.01 2.29
N HIS A 74 -0.71 -0.78 2.63
CA HIS A 74 -1.64 -0.01 1.80
C HIS A 74 -1.01 0.32 0.43
N SER A 75 0.27 0.71 0.39
CA SER A 75 0.96 1.00 -0.88
C SER A 75 1.09 -0.25 -1.75
N LEU A 76 1.49 -1.39 -1.19
CA LEU A 76 1.59 -2.66 -1.91
C LEU A 76 0.25 -3.05 -2.55
N LYS A 77 -0.86 -2.86 -1.81
CA LYS A 77 -2.22 -3.10 -2.31
C LYS A 77 -2.58 -2.16 -3.47
N VAL A 78 -2.40 -0.85 -3.29
CA VAL A 78 -2.85 0.14 -4.28
C VAL A 78 -2.03 0.08 -5.56
N PHE A 79 -0.71 0.01 -5.45
CA PHE A 79 0.17 -0.04 -6.62
C PHE A 79 0.22 -1.40 -7.29
N SER A 80 -0.52 -2.39 -6.76
CA SER A 80 -0.46 -3.78 -7.22
C SER A 80 0.97 -4.29 -7.31
N TYR A 81 1.87 -3.70 -6.51
CA TYR A 81 3.25 -4.10 -6.40
C TYR A 81 3.18 -5.32 -5.50
N ASN A 82 3.01 -6.49 -6.12
CA ASN A 82 3.06 -7.73 -5.40
C ASN A 82 4.54 -8.15 -5.36
N PRO A 83 5.28 -7.88 -4.26
CA PRO A 83 6.72 -8.17 -4.21
C PRO A 83 7.00 -9.67 -4.41
N PHE A 84 5.99 -10.52 -4.27
CA PHE A 84 6.06 -11.97 -4.49
C PHE A 84 5.52 -12.42 -5.86
N PHE A 85 4.60 -11.68 -6.48
CA PHE A 85 3.93 -12.10 -7.71
C PHE A 85 4.19 -11.09 -8.83
N ASN A 86 5.30 -11.31 -9.54
CA ASN A 86 5.63 -10.59 -10.77
C ASN A 86 4.52 -10.82 -11.83
N LYS A 87 4.27 -9.83 -12.70
CA LYS A 87 3.37 -9.89 -13.86
C LYS A 87 3.57 -11.17 -14.70
N ASN A 88 4.81 -11.66 -14.80
CA ASN A 88 5.15 -12.93 -15.48
C ASN A 88 4.55 -14.18 -14.80
N TRP A 89 4.34 -14.17 -13.47
CA TRP A 89 3.65 -15.26 -12.79
C TRP A 89 2.15 -15.22 -13.09
N GLU A 90 1.56 -14.03 -13.08
CA GLU A 90 0.13 -13.84 -13.33
C GLU A 90 -0.23 -14.27 -14.76
N GLU A 91 0.58 -13.86 -15.74
CA GLU A 91 0.44 -14.27 -17.14
C GLU A 91 0.57 -15.79 -17.33
N ARG A 92 1.50 -16.44 -16.61
CA ARG A 92 1.62 -17.91 -16.62
C ARG A 92 0.39 -18.59 -16.03
N GLN A 93 -0.20 -18.08 -14.94
CA GLN A 93 -1.41 -18.69 -14.40
C GLN A 93 -2.60 -18.53 -15.35
N ILE A 94 -2.78 -17.34 -15.94
CA ILE A 94 -3.83 -17.11 -16.94
C ILE A 94 -3.68 -18.09 -18.10
N HIS A 95 -2.46 -18.28 -18.61
CA HIS A 95 -2.21 -19.24 -19.68
C HIS A 95 -2.58 -20.67 -19.26
N ARG A 96 -2.21 -21.10 -18.05
CA ARG A 96 -2.56 -22.42 -17.52
C ARG A 96 -4.07 -22.62 -17.36
N TYR A 97 -4.81 -21.61 -16.94
CA TYR A 97 -6.27 -21.68 -16.83
C TYR A 97 -6.92 -21.80 -18.21
N MET A 98 -6.51 -20.97 -19.17
CA MET A 98 -6.99 -21.04 -20.56
C MET A 98 -6.71 -22.40 -21.21
N GLU A 99 -5.54 -22.98 -20.94
CA GLU A 99 -5.16 -24.29 -21.46
C GLU A 99 -5.98 -25.41 -20.83
N LYS A 100 -6.28 -25.32 -19.52
CA LYS A 100 -7.20 -26.24 -18.85
C LYS A 100 -8.61 -26.17 -19.42
N GLU A 101 -9.16 -24.97 -19.61
CA GLU A 101 -10.49 -24.79 -20.20
C GLU A 101 -10.55 -25.37 -21.62
N LYS A 102 -9.52 -25.15 -22.45
CA LYS A 102 -9.44 -25.76 -23.79
C LYS A 102 -9.46 -27.29 -23.72
N ARG A 103 -8.65 -27.90 -22.85
CA ARG A 103 -8.60 -29.35 -22.70
C ARG A 103 -9.91 -29.93 -22.18
N GLU A 104 -10.58 -29.23 -21.26
CA GLU A 104 -11.91 -29.63 -20.80
C GLU A 104 -12.94 -29.53 -21.91
N ALA A 105 -12.96 -28.45 -22.69
CA ALA A 105 -13.85 -28.29 -23.83
C ALA A 105 -13.64 -29.36 -24.93
N GLU A 106 -12.40 -29.79 -25.16
CA GLU A 106 -12.07 -30.90 -26.08
C GLU A 106 -12.52 -32.26 -25.55
N LYS A 107 -12.57 -32.46 -24.23
CA LYS A 107 -13.00 -33.72 -23.61
C LYS A 107 -14.50 -33.99 -23.77
N TYR A 108 -15.30 -32.94 -23.96
CA TYR A 108 -16.75 -33.02 -24.18
C TYR A 108 -17.15 -32.89 -25.66
N LYS A 109 -16.18 -32.98 -26.56
CA LYS A 109 -16.37 -32.88 -28.02
C LYS A 109 -16.15 -34.24 -28.68
#